data_AF-A0A662G6V4-F1
#
_entry.id   AF-A0A662G6V4-F1
#
_cell.length_a   1.000
_cell.length_b   1.000
_cell.length_c   1.000
_cell.angle_alpha   90.00
_cell.angle_beta   90.00
_cell.angle_gamma   90.00
#
_symmetry.space_group_name_H-M   'P 1'
#
loop_
_entity.id
_entity.type
_entity.pdbx_description
1 polymer ?
#
loop_
_entity_poly.entity_id
_entity_poly.type
_entity_poly.pdbx_seq_one_letter_code
_entity_poly.pdbx_strand_id
1 'polypeptide(L)'
;MGKNYLDILKERLDEPNYKKLMAINNPYLHEFVAKYIELCNPDSIFVSDGSDEALQYIREAAIRTGEEIPLAIPGHTVHFDGYYDQARDREHTKFLLPKGVDLG
;
A
#
# COMPACT_ATOMS: atom_id res chain seq x y z
N MET A 1 -7.85 -5.86 26.68
CA MET A 1 -7.60 -4.49 26.17
C MET A 1 -6.67 -4.63 24.99
N GLY A 2 -7.06 -4.15 23.80
CA GLY A 2 -6.17 -4.19 22.63
C GLY A 2 -4.92 -3.33 22.87
N LYS A 3 -3.82 -3.63 22.19
CA LYS A 3 -2.61 -2.78 22.21
C LYS A 3 -2.98 -1.36 21.76
N ASN A 4 -2.31 -0.35 22.32
CA ASN A 4 -2.46 1.04 21.86
C ASN A 4 -1.94 1.14 20.41
N TYR A 5 -2.58 1.94 19.56
CA TYR A 5 -2.15 2.11 18.17
C TYR A 5 -0.70 2.59 18.06
N LEU A 6 -0.23 3.43 18.98
CA LEU A 6 1.17 3.87 19.03
C LEU A 6 2.14 2.72 19.31
N ASP A 7 1.75 1.78 20.18
CA ASP A 7 2.58 0.60 20.48
C ASP A 7 2.66 -0.31 19.25
N ILE A 8 1.54 -0.52 18.56
CA ILE A 8 1.49 -1.30 17.31
C ILE A 8 2.41 -0.66 16.26
N LEU A 9 2.28 0.64 16.03
CA LEU A 9 3.11 1.35 15.05
C LEU A 9 4.59 1.29 15.41
N LYS A 10 4.94 1.44 16.69
CA LYS A 10 6.32 1.42 17.14
C LYS A 10 6.96 0.03 17.09
N GLU A 11 6.17 -1.03 17.28
CA GLU A 11 6.62 -2.42 17.20
C GLU A 11 6.75 -2.91 15.75
N ARG A 12 5.85 -2.48 14.86
CA ARG A 12 5.72 -3.02 13.50
C ARG A 12 6.48 -2.23 12.45
N LEU A 13 6.72 -0.94 12.65
CA LEU A 13 7.51 -0.11 11.74
C LEU A 13 8.95 0.00 12.24
N ASP A 14 9.90 0.02 11.29
CA ASP A 14 11.25 0.47 11.60
C ASP A 14 11.29 1.98 11.90
N GLU A 15 12.41 2.44 12.43
CA GLU A 15 12.56 3.84 12.87
C GLU A 15 12.34 4.86 11.73
N PRO A 16 12.89 4.69 10.51
CA PRO A 16 12.61 5.60 9.41
C PRO A 16 11.13 5.68 9.04
N ASN A 17 10.45 4.54 8.86
CA ASN A 17 9.06 4.52 8.45
C ASN A 17 8.13 5.02 9.56
N TYR A 18 8.44 4.72 10.82
CA TYR A 18 7.73 5.29 11.98
C TYR A 18 7.82 6.82 11.99
N LYS A 19 9.02 7.39 11.80
CA LYS A 19 9.22 8.86 11.76
C LYS A 19 8.42 9.51 10.64
N LYS A 20 8.41 8.92 9.43
CA LYS A 20 7.62 9.42 8.29
C LYS A 20 6.13 9.48 8.62
N LEU A 21 5.60 8.39 9.19
CA LEU A 21 4.18 8.33 9.55
C LEU A 21 3.83 9.32 10.68
N MET A 22 4.70 9.45 11.68
CA MET A 22 4.49 10.35 12.82
C MET A 22 4.67 11.84 12.48
N ALA A 23 5.33 12.17 11.37
CA ALA A 23 5.40 13.54 10.87
C ALA A 23 4.00 14.09 10.49
N ILE A 24 3.04 13.20 10.21
CA ILE A 24 1.64 13.57 9.97
C ILE A 24 0.93 13.68 11.32
N ASN A 25 0.62 14.89 11.76
CA ASN A 25 -0.09 15.12 13.02
C ASN A 25 -1.60 14.82 12.89
N ASN A 26 -1.93 13.54 12.73
CA ASN A 26 -3.30 13.05 12.58
C ASN A 26 -3.49 11.70 13.31
N PRO A 27 -3.96 11.72 14.56
CA PRO A 27 -4.18 10.50 15.33
C PRO A 27 -5.16 9.51 14.69
N TYR A 28 -6.17 10.01 13.96
CA TYR A 28 -7.13 9.14 13.26
C TYR A 28 -6.44 8.35 12.14
N LEU A 29 -5.51 8.97 11.40
CA LEU A 29 -4.70 8.25 10.40
C LEU A 29 -3.86 7.16 11.07
N HIS A 30 -3.22 7.45 12.21
CA HIS A 30 -2.38 6.49 12.93
C HIS A 30 -3.18 5.30 13.43
N GLU A 31 -4.36 5.54 14.02
CA GLU A 31 -5.27 4.48 14.45
C GLU A 31 -5.77 3.64 13.26
N PHE A 32 -6.12 4.29 12.16
CA PHE A 32 -6.53 3.61 10.93
C PHE A 32 -5.43 2.68 10.40
N VAL A 33 -4.20 3.18 10.29
CA VAL A 33 -3.06 2.37 9.81
C VAL A 33 -2.78 1.21 10.76
N ALA A 34 -2.73 1.44 12.08
CA ALA A 34 -2.52 0.38 13.07
C ALA A 34 -3.59 -0.72 12.98
N LYS A 35 -4.87 -0.35 12.78
CA LYS A 35 -5.96 -1.30 12.59
C LYS A 35 -5.71 -2.24 11.40
N TYR A 36 -5.25 -1.71 10.26
CA TYR A 36 -5.00 -2.54 9.07
C TYR A 36 -3.68 -3.30 9.12
N ILE A 37 -2.68 -2.82 9.87
CA ILE A 37 -1.47 -3.60 10.17
C ILE A 37 -1.84 -4.86 10.96
N GLU A 38 -2.69 -4.75 11.97
CA GLU A 38 -3.15 -5.93 12.72
C GLU A 38 -4.05 -6.84 11.88
N LEU A 39 -4.94 -6.27 11.06
CA LEU A 39 -5.86 -7.04 10.23
C LEU A 39 -5.16 -7.81 9.11
N CYS A 40 -4.27 -7.15 8.37
CA CYS A 40 -3.57 -7.75 7.22
C CYS A 40 -2.31 -8.52 7.63
N ASN A 41 -1.75 -8.18 8.80
CA ASN A 41 -0.53 -8.76 9.35
C ASN A 41 0.63 -8.89 8.34
N PRO A 42 1.10 -7.80 7.72
CA PRO A 42 2.17 -7.86 6.72
C PRO A 42 3.52 -8.20 7.36
N ASP A 43 4.39 -8.86 6.58
CA ASP A 43 5.76 -9.20 6.99
C ASP A 43 6.66 -7.96 7.12
N SER A 44 6.41 -6.92 6.32
CA SER A 44 7.17 -5.67 6.36
C SER A 44 6.27 -4.48 5.98
N ILE A 45 6.66 -3.29 6.45
CA ILE A 45 5.90 -2.05 6.22
C ILE A 45 6.87 -0.99 5.68
N PHE A 46 6.50 -0.39 4.56
CA PHE A 46 7.22 0.73 3.96
C PHE A 46 6.30 1.94 3.82
N VAL A 47 6.77 3.11 4.24
CA VAL A 47 6.08 4.40 4.14
C VAL A 47 6.79 5.23 3.08
N SER A 48 6.15 5.35 1.92
CA SER A 48 6.61 6.23 0.85
C SER A 48 6.29 7.69 1.19
N ASP A 49 7.32 8.53 1.16
CA ASP A 49 7.23 9.99 1.35
C ASP A 49 7.26 10.76 0.01
N GLY A 50 7.30 10.04 -1.12
CA GLY A 50 7.35 10.62 -2.45
C GLY A 50 8.72 11.17 -2.86
N SER A 51 9.78 10.97 -2.06
CA SER A 51 11.16 11.28 -2.44
C SER A 51 11.64 10.42 -3.62
N ASP A 52 12.68 10.88 -4.32
CA ASP A 52 13.30 10.12 -5.41
C ASP A 52 13.86 8.79 -4.90
N GLU A 53 14.38 8.75 -3.67
CA GLU A 53 14.85 7.53 -3.02
C GLU A 53 13.71 6.54 -2.77
N ALA A 54 12.55 7.02 -2.31
CA ALA A 54 11.38 6.18 -2.09
C ALA A 54 10.81 5.63 -3.41
N LEU A 55 10.77 6.46 -4.46
CA LEU A 55 10.36 6.04 -5.79
C LEU A 55 11.32 5.01 -6.38
N GLN A 56 12.63 5.20 -6.18
CA GLN A 56 13.64 4.25 -6.62
C GLN A 56 13.53 2.91 -5.89
N TYR A 57 13.32 2.94 -4.57
CA TYR A 57 13.08 1.73 -3.79
C TYR A 57 11.88 0.93 -4.33
N ILE A 58 10.78 1.59 -4.69
CA ILE A 58 9.57 0.94 -5.23
C ILE A 58 9.87 0.29 -6.59
N ARG A 59 10.56 0.99 -7.50
CA ARG A 59 10.96 0.44 -8.82
C ARG A 59 11.86 -0.79 -8.66
N GLU A 60 12.85 -0.70 -7.79
CA GLU A 60 13.74 -1.82 -7.49
C GLU A 60 13.02 -2.98 -6.80
N ALA A 61 12.00 -2.69 -5.98
CA ALA A 61 11.17 -3.72 -5.36
C ALA A 61 10.40 -4.51 -6.41
N ALA A 62 9.75 -3.85 -7.39
CA ALA A 62 9.01 -4.51 -8.46
C ALA A 62 9.91 -5.45 -9.31
N ILE A 63 11.14 -5.03 -9.58
CA ILE A 63 12.13 -5.88 -10.28
C ILE A 63 12.59 -7.03 -9.38
N ARG A 64 12.89 -6.76 -8.10
CA ARG A 64 13.38 -7.76 -7.14
C ARG A 64 12.34 -8.85 -6.83
N THR A 65 11.05 -8.51 -6.82
CA THR A 65 9.95 -9.46 -6.64
C THR A 65 9.62 -10.23 -7.91
N GLY A 66 10.17 -9.84 -9.06
CA GLY A 66 9.91 -10.46 -10.35
C GLY A 66 8.58 -10.03 -10.98
N GLU A 67 7.93 -9.02 -10.41
CA GLU A 67 6.74 -8.40 -10.99
C GLU A 67 7.11 -7.71 -12.31
N GLU A 68 8.22 -6.97 -12.32
CA GLU A 68 8.71 -6.28 -13.51
C GLU A 68 10.03 -6.87 -14.02
N ILE A 69 10.19 -6.90 -15.35
CA ILE A 69 11.40 -7.38 -16.03
C ILE A 69 12.08 -6.19 -16.74
N PRO A 70 13.38 -5.92 -16.49
CA PRO A 70 14.11 -4.87 -17.20
C PRO A 70 14.20 -5.11 -18.71
N LEU A 71 14.09 -4.03 -19.49
CA LEU A 71 14.25 -4.03 -20.95
C LEU A 71 15.61 -3.46 -21.37
N ALA A 72 15.90 -3.50 -22.68
CA ALA A 72 17.14 -2.98 -23.24
C ALA A 72 17.32 -1.45 -23.08
N ILE A 73 16.21 -0.71 -22.91
CA ILE A 73 16.25 0.74 -22.68
C ILE A 73 16.35 0.97 -21.16
N PRO A 74 17.38 1.71 -20.68
CA PRO A 74 17.53 1.99 -19.26
C PRO A 74 16.28 2.64 -18.66
N GLY A 75 15.82 2.10 -17.53
CA GLY A 75 14.62 2.57 -16.82
C GLY A 75 13.29 2.04 -17.38
N HIS A 76 13.30 1.29 -18.48
CA HIS A 76 12.10 0.65 -19.01
C HIS A 76 11.98 -0.78 -18.50
N THR A 77 10.76 -1.17 -18.15
CA THR A 77 10.40 -2.51 -17.69
C THR A 77 9.16 -3.02 -18.44
N VAL A 78 8.91 -4.32 -18.32
CA VAL A 78 7.65 -4.94 -18.76
C VAL A 78 7.06 -5.76 -17.61
N HIS A 79 5.74 -5.70 -17.47
CA HIS A 79 4.93 -6.54 -16.59
C HIS A 79 3.91 -7.28 -17.45
N PHE A 80 3.63 -8.54 -17.10
CA PHE A 80 2.56 -9.31 -17.73
C PHE A 80 1.55 -9.68 -16.64
N ASP A 81 0.36 -9.10 -16.71
CA ASP A 81 -0.71 -9.40 -15.77
C ASP A 81 -1.14 -10.87 -15.87
N GLY A 82 -1.80 -11.35 -14.81
CA GLY A 82 -2.42 -12.67 -14.82
C GLY A 82 -3.44 -12.81 -15.95
N TYR A 83 -3.53 -14.00 -16.54
CA TYR A 83 -4.46 -14.28 -17.65
C TYR A 83 -5.92 -13.89 -17.36
N TYR A 84 -6.33 -13.95 -16.09
CA TYR A 84 -7.69 -13.62 -15.64
C TYR A 84 -7.85 -12.17 -15.14
N ASP A 85 -6.82 -11.34 -15.20
CA ASP A 85 -6.79 -9.98 -14.65
C ASP A 85 -6.24 -8.95 -15.66
N GLN A 86 -6.77 -8.99 -16.89
CA GLN A 86 -6.26 -8.17 -18.00
C GLN A 86 -6.99 -6.84 -18.21
N ALA A 87 -8.11 -6.65 -17.51
CA ALA A 87 -8.96 -5.49 -17.69
C ALA A 87 -9.82 -5.25 -16.45
N ARG A 88 -10.37 -4.03 -16.35
CA ARG A 88 -11.29 -3.67 -15.27
C ARG A 88 -12.48 -4.63 -15.19
N ASP A 89 -12.65 -5.23 -14.02
CA ASP A 89 -13.81 -6.05 -13.70
C ASP A 89 -15.05 -5.20 -13.41
N ARG A 90 -15.87 -4.99 -14.46
CA ARG A 90 -17.13 -4.24 -14.35
C ARG A 90 -18.18 -4.99 -13.54
N GLU A 91 -18.16 -6.32 -13.55
CA GLU A 91 -19.17 -7.14 -12.89
C GLU A 91 -19.03 -7.05 -11.37
N HIS A 92 -17.79 -7.04 -10.86
CA HIS A 92 -17.50 -6.93 -9.44
C HIS A 92 -17.23 -5.50 -8.94
N THR A 93 -17.22 -4.51 -9.83
CA THR A 93 -17.26 -3.08 -9.42
C THR A 93 -18.67 -2.69 -8.98
N LYS A 94 -18.85 -2.30 -7.71
CA LYS A 94 -20.16 -1.94 -7.14
C LYS A 94 -20.20 -0.52 -6.60
N PHE A 95 -21.37 0.13 -6.69
CA PHE A 95 -21.69 1.35 -5.94
C PHE A 95 -22.32 0.96 -4.61
N LEU A 96 -21.72 1.40 -3.50
CA LEU A 96 -22.32 1.23 -2.17
C LEU A 96 -23.32 2.37 -1.94
N LEU A 97 -24.59 2.10 -2.19
CA LEU A 97 -25.67 3.08 -2.09
C LEU A 97 -26.50 2.91 -0.81
N PRO A 98 -27.03 3.99 -0.23
CA PRO A 98 -28.07 3.90 0.79
C PRO A 98 -29.29 3.14 0.26
N LYS A 99 -30.02 2.51 1.18
CA LYS A 99 -31.25 1.78 0.83
C LYS A 99 -32.22 2.69 0.08
N GLY A 100 -32.65 2.27 -1.11
CA GLY A 100 -33.62 2.98 -1.94
C GLY A 100 -33.05 4.02 -2.89
N VAL A 101 -31.73 4.22 -2.93
CA VAL A 101 -31.07 5.06 -3.93
C VAL A 101 -30.67 4.21 -5.14
N ASP A 102 -31.04 4.67 -6.33
CA ASP A 102 -30.71 4.07 -7.63
C ASP A 102 -30.05 5.14 -8.52
N LEU A 103 -28.98 4.78 -9.21
CA LEU A 103 -28.21 5.71 -10.06
C LEU A 103 -28.47 5.53 -11.57
N GLY A 104 -29.44 4.69 -11.93
CA GLY A 104 -29.79 4.36 -13.33
C GLY A 104 -29.25 3.02 -13.81
#